data_AF-A0A519BZK3-F1
#
_entry.id   AF-A0A519BZK3-F1
#
_cell.length_a   1.000
_cell.length_b   1.000
_cell.length_c   1.000
_cell.angle_alpha   90.00
_cell.angle_beta   90.00
_cell.angle_gamma   90.00
#
_symmetry.space_group_name_H-M   'P 1'
#
loop_
_entity.id
_entity.type
_entity.pdbx_description
1 polymer ?
#
loop_
_entity_poly.entity_id
_entity_poly.type
_entity_poly.pdbx_seq_one_letter_code
_entity_poly.pdbx_strand_id
1 'polypeptide(L)' 'MTTPTEWMKDEYNDLVSKGFDWKPPVIGGPSTGRAIIDGKKRIMLCANNYLSMSNHPKV' A
#
# COMPACT_ATOMS: atom_id res chain seq x y z
N MET A 1 11.73 -3.42 35.31
CA MET A 1 12.56 -3.15 34.12
C MET A 1 11.61 -2.87 32.98
N THR A 2 11.62 -1.65 32.45
CA THR A 2 10.88 -1.28 31.23
C THR A 2 11.49 -2.03 30.05
N THR A 3 10.67 -2.58 29.17
CA THR A 3 11.15 -3.21 27.95
C THR A 3 11.64 -2.12 26.97
N PRO A 4 12.79 -2.28 26.27
CA PRO A 4 13.33 -1.24 25.39
C PRO A 4 12.42 -0.80 24.23
N THR A 5 11.33 -1.53 23.99
CA THR A 5 10.38 -1.31 22.89
C THR A 5 9.02 -0.76 23.37
N GLU A 6 8.82 -0.51 24.67
CA GLU A 6 7.56 0.05 25.19
C GLU A 6 7.16 1.35 24.49
N TRP A 7 8.12 2.25 24.27
CA TRP A 7 7.91 3.51 23.55
C TRP A 7 7.35 3.31 22.13
N MET A 8 7.71 2.22 21.44
CA MET A 8 7.24 1.96 20.08
C MET A 8 5.74 1.70 20.06
N LYS A 9 5.22 1.04 21.10
CA LYS A 9 3.79 0.77 21.23
C LYS A 9 3.01 2.05 21.48
N ASP A 10 3.54 2.94 22.32
CA ASP A 10 2.90 4.21 22.64
C ASP A 10 2.86 5.13 21.40
N GLU A 11 3.97 5.26 20.67
CA GLU A 11 4.04 6.02 19.41
C GLU A 11 3.12 5.42 18.33
N TYR A 12 3.07 4.08 18.22
CA TYR A 12 2.14 3.42 17.29
C TYR A 12 0.68 3.74 17.64
N ASN A 13 0.30 3.65 18.91
CA ASN A 13 -1.07 3.94 19.34
C ASN A 13 -1.44 5.42 19.09
N ASP A 14 -0.50 6.34 19.28
CA ASP A 14 -0.68 7.76 18.95
C ASP A 14 -0.95 7.94 17.43
N LEU A 15 -0.15 7.31 16.56
CA LEU A 15 -0.36 7.33 15.10
C LEU A 15 -1.72 6.76 14.71
N VAL A 16 -2.12 5.63 15.30
CA VAL A 16 -3.44 5.01 15.08
C VAL A 16 -4.56 5.97 15.48
N SER A 17 -4.45 6.61 16.66
CA SER A 17 -5.46 7.55 17.16
C SER A 17 -5.64 8.77 16.26
N LYS A 18 -4.57 9.18 15.57
CA LYS A 18 -4.54 10.31 14.61
C LYS A 18 -4.95 9.90 13.19
N GLY A 19 -5.23 8.62 12.95
CA GLY A 19 -5.55 8.11 11.61
C GLY A 19 -4.34 8.01 10.67
N PHE A 20 -3.11 8.03 11.21
CA PHE A 20 -1.88 7.89 10.44
C PHE A 20 -1.38 6.44 10.32
N ASP A 21 -2.15 5.47 10.83
CA ASP A 21 -1.89 4.05 10.62
C ASP A 21 -2.16 3.66 9.15
N TRP A 22 -1.12 3.76 8.33
CA TRP A 22 -1.21 3.43 6.91
C TRP A 22 -1.30 1.92 6.71
N LYS A 23 -2.44 1.46 6.18
CA LYS A 23 -2.69 0.07 5.79
C LYS A 23 -2.64 -0.03 4.27
N PRO A 24 -1.47 -0.32 3.66
CA PRO A 24 -1.37 -0.40 2.20
C PRO A 24 -2.26 -1.53 1.67
N PRO A 25 -3.02 -1.29 0.58
CA PRO A 25 -3.82 -2.34 -0.04
C PRO A 25 -2.93 -3.35 -0.76
N VAL A 26 -3.42 -4.58 -0.90
CA VAL A 26 -2.72 -5.63 -1.66
C VAL A 26 -3.13 -5.54 -3.13
N ILE A 27 -2.14 -5.40 -4.00
CA ILE A 27 -2.31 -5.40 -5.46
C ILE A 27 -2.12 -6.83 -5.98
N GLY A 28 -3.15 -7.37 -6.64
CA GLY A 28 -3.11 -8.66 -7.30
C GLY A 28 -2.78 -8.52 -8.77
N GLY A 29 -1.63 -9.06 -9.18
CA GLY A 29 -1.20 -9.13 -10.58
C GLY A 29 -0.41 -7.90 -11.07
N PRO A 30 -0.23 -7.77 -12.39
CA PRO A 30 0.64 -6.75 -12.95
C PRO A 30 0.01 -5.35 -12.95
N SER A 31 0.85 -4.32 -12.98
CA SER A 31 0.42 -2.92 -13.03
C SER A 31 -0.26 -2.60 -14.36
N THR A 32 -1.56 -2.37 -14.33
CA THR A 32 -2.41 -2.06 -15.50
C THR A 32 -3.47 -1.03 -15.11
N GLY A 33 -4.17 -0.45 -16.09
CA GLY A 33 -5.28 0.48 -15.82
C GLY A 33 -6.45 -0.14 -15.06
N ARG A 34 -6.62 -1.46 -15.05
CA ARG A 34 -7.63 -2.19 -14.26
C ARG A 34 -6.95 -3.28 -13.43
N ALA A 35 -6.87 -3.08 -12.12
CA ALA A 35 -6.16 -3.98 -11.21
C ALA A 35 -7.11 -4.70 -10.26
N ILE A 36 -6.64 -5.81 -9.68
CA ILE A 36 -7.26 -6.42 -8.51
C ILE A 36 -6.65 -5.76 -7.27
N ILE A 37 -7.47 -5.11 -6.47
CA ILE A 37 -7.05 -4.46 -5.21
C ILE A 37 -7.89 -5.09 -4.10
N ASP A 38 -7.22 -5.75 -3.16
CA ASP A 38 -7.86 -6.52 -2.06
C ASP A 38 -8.94 -7.48 -2.59
N GLY A 39 -8.60 -8.23 -3.64
CA GLY A 39 -9.49 -9.23 -4.27
C GLY A 39 -10.62 -8.66 -5.13
N LYS A 40 -10.74 -7.33 -5.28
CA LYS A 40 -11.81 -6.68 -6.07
C LYS A 40 -11.24 -5.97 -7.31
N LYS A 41 -11.97 -6.03 -8.42
CA LYS A 41 -11.63 -5.28 -9.65
C LYS A 41 -11.83 -3.78 -9.43
N ARG A 42 -10.81 -2.98 -9.72
CA ARG A 42 -10.80 -1.50 -9.61
C ARG A 42 -10.03 -0.87 -10.78
N ILE A 43 -10.21 0.44 -10.97
CA ILE A 43 -9.38 1.25 -11.89
C ILE A 43 -8.17 1.79 -11.12
N MET A 44 -6.97 1.67 -11.70
CA MET A 44 -5.73 2.16 -11.10
C MET A 44 -5.45 3.60 -11.57
N LEU A 45 -5.52 4.57 -10.65
CA LEU A 45 -5.29 6.00 -10.93
C LEU A 45 -4.12 6.59 -10.14
N CYS A 46 -3.46 5.80 -9.30
CA CYS A 46 -2.35 6.24 -8.44
C CYS A 46 -1.02 5.52 -8.76
N ALA A 47 -0.95 4.79 -9.87
CA ALA A 47 0.30 4.19 -10.32
C ALA A 47 1.13 5.20 -11.12
N ASN A 48 2.44 5.16 -10.94
CA ASN A 48 3.40 5.92 -11.75
C ASN A 48 3.68 5.27 -13.12
N ASN A 49 2.79 4.39 -13.60
CA ASN A 49 2.94 3.65 -14.86
C ASN A 49 2.29 4.42 -16.02
N TYR A 50 2.72 5.65 -16.25
CA TYR A 50 2.07 6.59 -17.17
C TYR A 50 1.99 6.10 -18.62
N LEU A 51 3.04 5.42 -19.09
CA LEU A 51 3.15 4.92 -20.45
C LEU A 51 2.76 3.44 -20.58
N SER A 52 2.25 2.82 -19.51
CA SER A 52 1.92 1.38 -19.49
C SER A 52 3.09 0.47 -19.87
N MET A 53 4.33 0.87 -19.58
CA MET A 53 5.54 0.13 -19.98
C MET A 53 5.98 -0.90 -18.95
N SER A 54 5.48 -0.86 -17.71
CA SER A 54 5.94 -1.75 -16.62
C SER A 54 5.69 -3.25 -16.86
N ASN A 55 4.88 -3.59 -17.86
CA ASN A 55 4.50 -4.95 -18.23
C ASN A 55 4.25 -5.09 -19.75
N HIS A 56 4.75 -4.14 -20.54
CA HIS A 56 4.58 -4.19 -21.98
C HIS A 56 5.43 -5.32 -22.57
N PRO A 57 4.90 -6.25 -23.39
CA PRO A 57 5.57 -7.51 -23.75
C PRO A 57 6.85 -7.37 -24.60
N LYS A 58 7.18 -6.15 -25.03
CA LYS A 58 8.37 -5.84 -25.84
C LYS A 58 9.47 -5.12 -25.04
N VAL A 59 9.26 -4.89 -23.75
CA VAL A 59 10.23 -4.35 -22.80
C VAL A 59 10.49 -5.40 -21.75
#